data_AF-A0A968UV08-F1
#
_entry.id   AF-A0A968UV08-F1
#
_cell.length_a   1.000
_cell.length_b   1.000
_cell.length_c   1.000
_cell.angle_alpha   90.00
_cell.angle_beta   90.00
_cell.angle_gamma   90.00
#
_symmetry.space_group_name_H-M   'P 1'
#
loop_
_entity.id
_entity.type
_entity.pdbx_description
1 polymer ?
#
loop_
_entity_poly.entity_id
_entity_poly.type
_entity_poly.pdbx_seq_one_letter_code
_entity_poly.pdbx_strand_id
1 'polypeptide(L)'
;MMNKSLILLVFMLLVVFSCKEEVVSTKPQFSNIVEAVYASATVQPATSYTVFAESGGMIEQKLIVEGDVVEKGQVLFRIRSTASDLNIENAQLNYELLKDNAQGEANVLKELQNN
;
A
#
# COMPACT_ATOMS: atom_id res chain seq x y z
N MET A 1 80.97 58.86 29.62
CA MET A 1 81.09 57.39 29.48
C MET A 1 79.80 56.77 30.00
N MET A 2 78.89 56.41 29.11
CA MET A 2 77.68 55.70 29.50
C MET A 2 78.11 54.34 30.08
N ASN A 3 77.76 54.13 31.35
CA ASN A 3 78.07 52.94 32.11
C ASN A 3 77.55 51.70 31.32
N LYS A 4 78.46 50.89 30.77
CA LYS A 4 78.13 49.68 29.99
C LYS A 4 77.29 48.68 30.81
N SER A 5 77.45 48.67 32.14
CA SER A 5 76.65 47.86 33.06
C SER A 5 75.21 48.37 33.21
N LEU A 6 74.96 49.69 33.13
CA LEU A 6 73.61 50.27 33.13
C LEU A 6 72.83 49.93 31.85
N ILE A 7 73.51 49.96 30.69
CA ILE A 7 72.91 49.57 29.40
C ILE A 7 72.55 48.08 29.41
N LEU A 8 73.43 47.24 29.97
CA LEU A 8 73.19 45.80 30.10
C LEU A 8 71.98 45.50 30.99
N LEU A 9 71.81 46.26 32.08
CA LEU A 9 70.70 46.11 33.02
C LEU A 9 69.36 46.52 32.40
N VAL A 10 69.33 47.61 31.63
CA VAL A 10 68.11 48.06 30.92
C VAL A 10 67.72 47.07 29.82
N PHE A 11 68.70 46.54 29.08
CA PHE A 11 68.45 45.50 28.07
C PHE A 11 67.91 44.22 28.72
N MET A 12 68.46 43.82 29.87
CA MET A 12 67.97 42.66 30.63
C MET A 12 66.55 42.88 31.17
N LEU A 13 66.21 44.10 31.58
CA LEU A 13 64.86 44.46 32.04
C LEU A 13 63.83 44.45 30.89
N LEU A 14 64.24 44.80 29.67
CA LEU A 14 63.39 44.76 28.47
C LEU A 14 63.03 43.32 28.05
N VAL A 15 63.93 42.36 28.27
CA VAL A 15 63.70 40.95 27.87
C VAL A 15 62.68 40.25 28.79
N VAL A 16 62.58 40.64 30.07
CA VAL A 16 61.65 40.00 31.03
C VAL A 16 60.18 40.44 30.89
N PHE A 17 59.88 41.51 30.15
CA PHE A 17 58.49 41.96 29.92
C PHE A 17 57.83 41.39 28.66
N SER A 18 58.53 40.55 27.88
CA SER A 18 58.17 40.36 26.46
C SER A 18 57.19 39.22 26.12
N CYS A 19 56.77 38.33 27.02
CA CYS A 19 55.85 37.26 26.59
C CYS A 19 54.83 36.86 27.65
N LYS A 20 53.59 37.28 27.41
CA LYS A 20 52.39 36.51 27.78
C LYS A 20 51.47 36.51 26.56
N GLU A 21 51.59 35.49 25.71
CA GLU A 21 50.54 35.19 24.75
C GLU A 21 49.46 34.38 25.47
N GLU A 22 48.26 34.95 25.55
CA GLU A 22 47.08 34.20 26.03
C GLU A 22 46.63 33.26 24.92
N VAL A 23 46.98 31.99 25.05
CA VAL A 23 46.49 30.94 24.17
C VAL A 23 45.00 30.76 24.41
N VAL A 24 44.17 31.29 23.50
CA VAL A 24 42.72 31.11 23.55
C VAL A 24 42.42 29.63 23.30
N SER A 25 42.16 28.89 24.38
CA SER A 25 41.84 27.47 24.36
C SER A 25 40.33 27.27 24.52
N THR A 26 39.68 26.80 23.46
CA THR A 26 38.27 26.40 23.52
C THR A 26 38.15 24.94 23.96
N LYS A 27 37.45 24.69 25.07
CA LYS A 27 37.17 23.33 25.55
C LYS A 27 35.97 22.75 24.80
N PRO A 28 35.99 21.47 24.38
CA PRO A 28 34.82 20.84 23.79
C PRO A 28 33.66 20.81 24.79
N GLN A 29 32.46 21.11 24.32
CA GLN A 29 31.23 20.99 25.10
C GLN A 29 30.41 19.82 24.57
N PHE A 30 29.95 18.96 25.48
CA PHE A 30 28.99 17.92 25.14
C PHE A 30 27.62 18.57 24.90
N SER A 31 27.04 18.28 23.74
CA SER A 31 25.69 18.69 23.39
C SER A 31 24.95 17.52 22.76
N ASN A 32 23.62 17.54 22.84
CA ASN A 32 22.80 16.54 22.20
C ASN A 32 22.82 16.77 20.68
N ILE A 33 23.30 15.78 19.94
CA ILE A 33 23.25 15.78 18.48
C ILE A 33 22.03 14.96 18.06
N VAL A 34 21.12 15.57 17.31
CA VAL A 34 20.01 14.86 16.68
C VAL A 34 20.39 14.58 15.24
N GLU A 35 20.57 13.31 14.90
CA GLU A 35 20.78 12.88 13.53
C GLU A 35 19.43 12.52 12.90
N ALA A 36 19.07 13.21 11.82
CA ALA A 36 17.88 12.89 11.04
C ALA A 36 18.31 12.14 9.78
N VAL A 37 17.94 10.86 9.69
CA VAL A 37 18.17 10.04 8.51
C VAL A 37 16.92 10.09 7.63
N TYR A 38 17.07 10.55 6.39
CA TYR A 38 15.98 10.62 5.42
C TYR A 38 15.98 9.36 4.56
N ALA A 39 14.88 8.61 4.62
CA ALA A 39 14.65 7.44 3.77
C ALA A 39 13.38 7.66 2.94
N SER A 40 13.42 7.24 1.68
CA SER A 40 12.26 7.24 0.80
C SER A 40 11.60 5.87 0.84
N ALA A 41 10.28 5.86 1.01
CA ALA A 41 9.47 4.64 0.93
C ALA A 41 8.24 4.89 0.07
N THR A 42 7.79 3.86 -0.63
CA THR A 42 6.56 3.91 -1.42
C THR A 42 5.42 3.33 -0.59
N VAL A 43 4.35 4.11 -0.41
CA VAL A 43 3.13 3.62 0.23
C VAL A 43 2.39 2.72 -0.75
N GLN A 44 2.02 1.51 -0.29
CA GLN A 44 1.22 0.57 -1.07
C GLN A 44 -0.05 0.20 -0.30
N PRO A 45 -1.16 -0.11 -1.00
CA PRO A 45 -2.35 -0.64 -0.36
C PRO A 45 -2.04 -1.94 0.39
N ALA A 46 -2.59 -2.10 1.59
CA ALA A 46 -2.47 -3.36 2.33
C ALA A 46 -3.13 -4.54 1.60
N THR A 47 -4.13 -4.25 0.76
CA THR A 47 -4.80 -5.23 -0.09
C THR A 47 -5.27 -4.53 -1.37
N SER A 48 -5.05 -5.17 -2.51
CA SER A 48 -5.58 -4.75 -3.79
C SER A 48 -6.25 -5.95 -4.46
N TYR A 49 -7.38 -5.72 -5.10
CA TYR A 49 -8.11 -6.75 -5.82
C TYR A 49 -8.67 -6.20 -7.12
N THR A 50 -8.39 -6.89 -8.22
CA THR A 50 -8.97 -6.58 -9.53
C THR A 50 -10.16 -7.50 -9.75
N VAL A 51 -11.34 -6.92 -9.92
CA VAL A 51 -12.56 -7.66 -10.20
C VAL A 51 -12.57 -8.10 -11.66
N PHE A 52 -12.79 -9.39 -11.91
CA PHE A 52 -13.00 -9.95 -13.23
C PHE A 52 -14.41 -10.52 -13.34
N ALA A 53 -14.99 -10.46 -14.54
CA ALA A 53 -16.26 -11.13 -14.81
C ALA A 53 -16.07 -12.65 -14.77
N GLU A 54 -16.93 -13.36 -14.06
CA GLU A 54 -16.92 -14.84 -14.01
C GLU A 54 -17.40 -15.48 -15.31
N SER A 55 -18.30 -14.79 -16.03
CA SER A 55 -18.88 -15.27 -17.30
C SER A 55 -18.68 -14.24 -18.41
N GLY A 56 -18.49 -14.72 -19.64
CA GLY A 56 -18.46 -13.87 -20.82
C GLY A 56 -19.84 -13.30 -21.16
N GLY A 57 -19.88 -12.03 -21.55
CA GLY A 57 -21.10 -11.33 -21.94
C GLY A 57 -20.86 -9.84 -22.22
N MET A 58 -21.94 -9.11 -22.48
CA MET A 58 -21.90 -7.66 -22.62
C MET A 58 -22.32 -7.00 -21.30
N ILE A 59 -21.67 -5.90 -20.92
CA ILE A 59 -22.10 -5.09 -19.78
C ILE A 59 -23.44 -4.45 -20.16
N GLU A 60 -24.51 -4.83 -19.46
CA GLU A 60 -25.83 -4.26 -19.66
C GLU A 60 -26.01 -3.00 -18.80
N GLN A 61 -25.50 -3.01 -17.57
CA GLN A 61 -25.56 -1.85 -16.67
C GLN A 61 -24.30 -1.70 -15.82
N LYS A 62 -23.94 -0.44 -15.58
CA LYS A 62 -22.95 -0.02 -14.59
C LYS A 62 -23.69 0.61 -13.41
N LEU A 63 -23.47 0.10 -12.20
CA LEU A 63 -24.18 0.51 -10.98
C LEU A 63 -23.33 1.34 -10.02
N ILE A 64 -22.07 1.60 -10.38
CA ILE A 64 -21.11 2.38 -9.60
C ILE A 64 -20.45 3.47 -10.45
N VAL A 65 -19.84 4.44 -9.79
CA VAL A 65 -19.04 5.50 -10.39
C VAL A 65 -17.58 5.34 -9.97
N GLU A 66 -16.68 5.83 -10.81
CA GLU A 66 -15.26 5.84 -10.49
C GLU A 66 -14.99 6.70 -9.25
N GLY A 67 -14.23 6.16 -8.30
CA GLY A 67 -13.94 6.78 -7.02
C GLY A 67 -14.90 6.39 -5.89
N ASP A 68 -15.94 5.61 -6.16
CA ASP A 68 -16.87 5.14 -5.12
C ASP A 68 -16.20 4.17 -4.15
N VAL A 69 -16.60 4.25 -2.88
CA VAL A 69 -16.30 3.24 -1.88
C VAL A 69 -17.32 2.12 -2.03
N VAL A 70 -16.83 0.88 -2.15
CA VAL A 70 -17.67 -0.30 -2.37
C VAL A 70 -17.49 -1.31 -1.24
N GLU A 71 -18.56 -2.03 -0.94
CA GLU A 71 -18.55 -3.08 0.10
C GLU A 71 -18.57 -4.49 -0.51
N LYS A 72 -18.15 -5.48 0.28
CA LYS A 72 -18.18 -6.88 -0.16
C LYS A 72 -19.61 -7.31 -0.45
N GLY A 73 -19.83 -7.85 -1.65
CA GLY A 73 -21.15 -8.31 -2.11
C GLY A 73 -21.98 -7.21 -2.79
N GLN A 74 -21.48 -5.97 -2.87
CA GLN A 74 -22.12 -4.92 -3.63
C GLN A 74 -22.08 -5.24 -5.13
N VAL A 75 -23.22 -5.11 -5.80
CA VAL A 75 -23.31 -5.30 -7.25
C VAL A 75 -22.69 -4.11 -7.96
N LEU A 76 -21.63 -4.35 -8.73
CA LEU A 76 -20.90 -3.30 -9.45
C LEU A 76 -21.41 -3.15 -10.90
N PHE A 77 -21.64 -4.28 -11.57
CA PHE A 77 -22.05 -4.36 -12.96
C PHE A 77 -23.09 -5.46 -13.14
N ARG A 78 -24.00 -5.26 -14.10
CA ARG A 78 -24.86 -6.32 -14.62
C ARG A 78 -24.37 -6.73 -16.00
N ILE A 79 -24.07 -8.01 -16.16
CA ILE A 79 -23.62 -8.59 -17.41
C ILE A 79 -24.77 -9.40 -17.98
N ARG A 80 -25.03 -9.24 -19.29
CA ARG A 80 -26.01 -10.03 -20.02
C ARG A 80 -25.32 -10.91 -21.05
N SER A 81 -25.73 -12.17 -21.10
CA SER A 81 -25.22 -13.16 -22.05
C SER A 81 -26.38 -13.99 -22.57
N THR A 82 -26.70 -13.83 -23.85
CA THR A 82 -27.78 -14.59 -24.51
C THR A 82 -27.60 -16.10 -24.35
N ALA A 83 -26.36 -16.59 -24.41
CA ALA A 83 -26.08 -18.00 -24.22
C ALA A 83 -26.40 -18.48 -22.80
N SER A 84 -26.08 -17.65 -21.78
CA SER A 84 -26.41 -17.95 -20.39
C SER A 84 -27.93 -17.96 -20.18
N ASP A 85 -28.63 -16.96 -20.72
CA ASP A 85 -30.08 -16.83 -20.62
C ASP A 85 -30.78 -18.07 -21.22
N LEU A 86 -30.40 -18.46 -22.44
CA LEU A 86 -30.96 -19.65 -23.11
C LEU A 86 -30.63 -20.95 -22.38
N ASN A 87 -29.44 -21.08 -21.79
CA ASN A 87 -29.08 -22.27 -21.02
C ASN A 87 -29.93 -22.40 -19.75
N ILE A 88 -30.21 -21.29 -19.08
CA ILE A 88 -31.09 -21.26 -17.90
C ILE A 88 -32.51 -21.66 -18.31
N GLU A 89 -33.03 -21.09 -19.39
CA GLU A 89 -34.37 -21.41 -19.91
C GLU A 89 -34.48 -22.90 -20.26
N ASN A 90 -33.52 -23.44 -21.01
CA ASN A 90 -33.49 -24.86 -21.35
C ASN A 90 -33.41 -25.76 -20.10
N ALA A 91 -32.62 -25.38 -19.10
CA ALA A 91 -32.50 -26.14 -17.85
C ALA A 91 -33.82 -26.13 -17.05
N GLN A 92 -34.53 -25.00 -17.04
CA GLN A 92 -35.84 -24.86 -16.41
C GLN A 92 -36.90 -25.72 -17.11
N LEU A 93 -36.98 -25.65 -18.44
CA LEU A 93 -37.90 -26.47 -19.24
C LEU A 93 -37.63 -27.98 -19.04
N ASN A 94 -36.36 -28.39 -19.02
CA ASN A 94 -36.00 -29.79 -18.74
C ASN A 94 -36.39 -30.20 -17.32
N TYR A 95 -36.21 -29.33 -16.33
CA TYR A 95 -36.62 -29.61 -14.96
C TYR A 95 -38.14 -29.78 -14.83
N GLU A 96 -38.92 -28.92 -15.49
CA GLU A 96 -40.38 -29.01 -15.53
C GLU A 96 -40.83 -30.31 -16.19
N LEU A 97 -40.26 -30.66 -17.35
CA LEU A 97 -40.55 -31.93 -18.03
C LEU A 97 -40.27 -33.14 -17.13
N LEU A 98 -39.14 -33.15 -16.41
CA LEU A 98 -38.79 -34.23 -15.50
C LEU A 98 -39.72 -34.29 -14.28
N LYS A 99 -40.12 -33.14 -13.74
CA LYS A 99 -41.08 -33.06 -12.65
C LYS A 99 -42.44 -33.58 -13.08
N ASP A 100 -42.91 -33.18 -14.26
CA ASP A 100 -44.17 -33.65 -14.82
C ASP A 100 -44.13 -35.15 -15.13
N ASN A 101 -43.02 -35.67 -15.65
CA ASN A 101 -42.85 -37.12 -15.84
C ASN A 101 -42.79 -37.89 -14.51
N ALA A 102 -42.31 -37.27 -13.42
CA ALA A 102 -42.28 -37.88 -12.10
C ALA A 102 -43.63 -37.80 -11.36
N GLN A 103 -44.45 -36.78 -11.64
CA GLN A 103 -45.73 -36.51 -10.98
C GLN A 103 -46.95 -36.96 -11.81
N GLY A 104 -46.80 -37.08 -13.13
CA GLY A 104 -47.87 -37.40 -14.06
C GLY A 104 -48.34 -38.85 -13.93
N GLU A 105 -49.65 -39.05 -14.05
CA GLU A 105 -50.33 -40.35 -13.94
C GLU A 105 -49.94 -41.36 -15.03
N ALA A 106 -49.20 -40.95 -16.06
CA ALA A 106 -48.67 -41.83 -17.08
C ALA A 106 -47.40 -42.52 -16.57
N ASN A 107 -47.59 -43.52 -15.72
CA ASN A 107 -46.96 -44.85 -15.68
C ASN A 107 -45.53 -45.12 -16.21
N VAL A 108 -44.68 -44.20 -16.65
CA VAL A 108 -43.35 -44.56 -17.21
C VAL A 108 -42.49 -45.28 -16.16
N LEU A 109 -42.49 -44.80 -14.91
CA LEU A 109 -41.80 -45.47 -13.81
C LEU A 109 -42.48 -46.78 -13.37
N LYS A 110 -43.81 -46.88 -13.51
CA LYS A 110 -44.57 -48.12 -13.20
C LYS A 110 -44.48 -49.16 -14.33
N GLU A 111 -44.38 -48.76 -15.58
CA GLU A 111 -44.16 -49.62 -16.75
C GLU A 111 -42.75 -50.19 -16.74
N LEU A 112 -41.75 -49.40 -16.34
CA LEU A 112 -40.37 -49.86 -16.18
C LEU A 112 -40.17 -50.79 -14.98
N GLN A 113 -41.01 -50.71 -13.94
CA GLN A 113 -40.97 -51.65 -12.80
C GLN A 113 -41.75 -52.96 -13.06
N ASN A 114 -42.66 -52.98 -14.02
CA ASN A 114 -43.54 -54.13 -14.29
C ASN A 114 -43.12 -54.96 -15.53
N ASN A 115 -41.88 -54.79 -16.00
CA ASN A 115 -41.23 -55.59 -17.06
C ASN A 115 -39.87 -56.06 -16.53
#